data_AF-A0A1F9B904-F1
#
_entry.id   AF-A0A1F9B904-F1
#
_cell.length_a   1.000
_cell.length_b   1.000
_cell.length_c   1.000
_cell.angle_alpha   90.00
_cell.angle_beta   90.00
_cell.angle_gamma   90.00
#
_symmetry.space_group_name_H-M   'P 1'
#
loop_
_entity.id
_entity.type
_entity.pdbx_description
1 polymer ?
#
loop_
_entity_poly.entity_id
_entity_poly.type
_entity_poly.pdbx_seq_one_letter_code
_entity_poly.pdbx_strand_id
1 'polypeptide(L)'
;MQRLNVRQSQVRECIEKSLFAIDQTPHFHKGEILLLQLVKNEATSLHKLQARIEFALVYDHSEVDHTGEISRQHWPQAGKTWKYILVCSDTIPTIPFSLEDLPLSNNYAGQTNPLAITQEDEAVISAYVWGRLTGYELRDTFGPSLVKETLGNYDVITHPEKPKKIIVPEHEEFFRDPLLSESLKSIYDHRCQVCGMNFRIKYEEPFAETHHIDSLSSGGLDVSKNIIVTCPNHHRIIHKTHAEFDHAKLLYKYPNGLEERLVLADHFEQKSSWA
;
A
#
# COMPACT_ATOMS: atom_id res chain seq x y z
N MET A 1 2.51 3.20 19.23
CA MET A 1 3.15 2.46 18.11
C MET A 1 4.36 1.69 18.62
N GLN A 2 4.74 0.62 17.94
CA GLN A 2 6.00 -0.10 18.20
C GLN A 2 6.87 -0.10 16.96
N ARG A 3 8.18 -0.06 17.11
CA ARG A 3 9.12 -0.41 16.05
C ARG A 3 9.57 -1.85 16.23
N LEU A 4 9.58 -2.59 15.12
CA LEU A 4 10.13 -3.93 14.99
C LEU A 4 11.32 -3.92 14.03
N ASN A 5 12.44 -4.53 14.43
CA ASN A 5 13.60 -4.71 13.57
C ASN A 5 13.37 -6.01 12.82
N VAL A 6 13.37 -5.94 11.51
CA VAL A 6 13.01 -7.05 10.63
C VAL A 6 14.11 -7.32 9.62
N ARG A 7 14.22 -8.58 9.20
CA ARG A 7 14.99 -8.96 8.02
C ARG A 7 14.06 -9.06 6.80
N GLN A 8 14.63 -8.96 5.61
CA GLN A 8 13.91 -9.06 4.34
C GLN A 8 13.06 -10.34 4.25
N SER A 9 13.60 -11.47 4.71
CA SER A 9 12.87 -12.75 4.73
C SER A 9 11.63 -12.73 5.62
N GLN A 10 11.62 -11.92 6.67
CA GLN A 10 10.46 -11.78 7.56
C GLN A 10 9.42 -10.83 6.97
N VAL A 11 9.85 -9.76 6.30
CA VAL A 11 8.93 -8.80 5.66
C VAL A 11 8.06 -9.48 4.61
N ARG A 12 8.61 -10.42 3.83
CA ARG A 12 7.80 -11.19 2.86
C ARG A 12 6.65 -11.93 3.55
N GLU A 13 6.91 -12.60 4.66
CA GLU A 13 5.88 -13.31 5.42
C GLU A 13 4.85 -12.35 6.02
N CYS A 14 5.28 -11.15 6.45
CA CYS A 14 4.37 -10.09 6.87
C CYS A 14 3.42 -9.72 5.73
N ILE A 15 3.96 -9.42 4.55
CA ILE A 15 3.15 -9.06 3.38
C ILE A 15 2.21 -10.21 2.98
N GLU A 16 2.69 -11.45 3.02
CA GLU A 16 1.96 -12.63 2.52
C GLU A 16 0.92 -13.22 3.48
N LYS A 17 1.12 -13.06 4.78
CA LYS A 17 0.30 -13.73 5.81
C LYS A 17 -0.12 -12.82 6.96
N SER A 18 0.34 -11.56 6.99
CA SER A 18 0.17 -10.68 8.16
C SER A 18 0.67 -11.33 9.46
N LEU A 19 1.78 -12.08 9.35
CA LEU A 19 2.42 -12.76 10.47
C LEU A 19 3.81 -12.18 10.76
N PHE A 20 4.18 -12.19 12.03
CA PHE A 20 5.55 -11.89 12.46
C PHE A 20 5.95 -12.74 13.67
N ALA A 21 7.24 -12.90 13.93
CA ALA A 21 7.73 -13.76 15.01
C ALA A 21 8.73 -13.04 15.91
N ILE A 22 8.56 -13.19 17.23
CA ILE A 22 9.41 -12.57 18.27
C ILE A 22 9.72 -13.54 19.42
N ASP A 23 10.86 -13.34 20.08
CA ASP A 23 11.24 -14.11 21.27
C ASP A 23 10.78 -13.48 22.59
N GLN A 24 10.60 -12.15 22.57
CA GLN A 24 10.16 -11.40 23.74
C GLN A 24 8.66 -11.58 23.92
N THR A 25 8.21 -11.60 25.17
CA THR A 25 6.78 -11.65 25.47
C THR A 25 6.10 -10.40 24.89
N PRO A 26 5.10 -10.57 24.00
CA PRO A 26 4.40 -9.43 23.41
C PRO A 26 3.57 -8.70 24.47
N HIS A 27 3.72 -7.39 24.50
CA HIS A 27 2.93 -6.48 25.34
C HIS A 27 2.32 -5.41 24.41
N PHE A 28 1.42 -5.85 23.53
CA PHE A 28 0.78 -5.01 22.52
C PHE A 28 -0.73 -4.95 22.74
N HIS A 29 -1.35 -3.89 22.24
CA HIS A 29 -2.80 -3.74 22.23
C HIS A 29 -3.37 -4.03 20.84
N LYS A 30 -4.53 -4.69 20.77
CA LYS A 30 -5.24 -4.89 19.50
C LYS A 30 -5.45 -3.55 18.78
N GLY A 31 -5.10 -3.49 17.51
CA GLY A 31 -5.09 -2.29 16.66
C GLY A 31 -3.78 -1.48 16.70
N GLU A 32 -2.80 -1.87 17.53
CA GLU A 32 -1.52 -1.18 17.62
C GLU A 32 -0.70 -1.37 16.34
N ILE A 33 -0.15 -0.27 15.84
CA ILE A 33 0.70 -0.28 14.63
C ILE A 33 2.12 -0.70 15.01
N LEU A 34 2.60 -1.73 14.31
CA LEU A 34 3.94 -2.27 14.44
C LEU A 34 4.74 -1.94 13.15
N LEU A 35 5.63 -0.94 13.24
CA LEU A 35 6.46 -0.48 12.13
C LEU A 35 7.55 -1.52 11.83
N LEU A 36 7.64 -1.97 10.57
CA LEU A 36 8.62 -2.96 10.15
C LEU A 36 9.89 -2.27 9.62
N GLN A 37 10.85 -2.04 10.52
CA GLN A 37 12.12 -1.40 10.18
C GLN A 37 13.17 -2.42 9.75
N LEU A 38 13.53 -2.41 8.47
CA LEU A 38 14.57 -3.26 7.92
C LEU A 38 15.91 -3.01 8.63
N VAL A 39 16.63 -4.08 8.98
CA VAL A 39 17.96 -3.96 9.61
C VAL A 39 18.94 -3.23 8.70
N LYS A 40 19.78 -2.36 9.30
CA LYS A 40 20.63 -1.42 8.57
C LYS A 40 21.53 -2.06 7.51
N ASN A 41 22.10 -3.24 7.80
CA ASN A 41 22.98 -3.94 6.85
C ASN A 41 22.21 -4.37 5.58
N GLU A 42 21.01 -4.93 5.74
CA GLU A 42 20.18 -5.35 4.60
C GLU A 42 19.62 -4.14 3.86
N ALA A 43 19.19 -3.10 4.58
CA ALA A 43 18.80 -1.83 3.96
C ALA A 43 19.94 -1.21 3.13
N THR A 44 21.18 -1.33 3.59
CA THR A 44 22.34 -0.85 2.83
C THR A 44 22.52 -1.65 1.53
N SER A 45 22.46 -2.99 1.60
CA SER A 45 22.60 -3.85 0.41
C SER A 45 21.46 -3.67 -0.60
N LEU A 46 20.27 -3.30 -0.13
CA LEU A 46 19.10 -3.05 -0.98
C LEU A 46 18.95 -1.58 -1.41
N HIS A 47 19.90 -0.72 -1.03
CA HIS A 47 19.84 0.74 -1.28
C HIS A 47 18.59 1.43 -0.70
N LYS A 48 18.11 0.94 0.46
CA LYS A 48 16.91 1.42 1.17
C LYS A 48 17.20 2.16 2.47
N LEU A 49 18.39 2.78 2.62
CA LEU A 49 18.74 3.44 3.88
C LEU A 49 17.81 4.60 4.27
N GLN A 50 17.15 5.22 3.29
CA GLN A 50 16.19 6.31 3.49
C GLN A 50 14.73 5.83 3.49
N ALA A 51 14.52 4.51 3.31
CA ALA A 51 13.23 3.86 3.13
C ALA A 51 13.22 2.51 3.86
N ARG A 52 13.68 2.49 5.11
CA ARG A 52 13.80 1.25 5.90
C ARG A 52 12.47 0.73 6.40
N ILE A 53 11.45 1.57 6.46
CA ILE A 53 10.08 1.24 6.79
C ILE A 53 9.24 1.53 5.55
N GLU A 54 8.66 0.48 5.00
CA GLU A 54 7.75 0.52 3.86
C GLU A 54 6.38 -0.09 4.19
N PHE A 55 6.32 -0.87 5.26
CA PHE A 55 5.14 -1.58 5.72
C PHE A 55 5.01 -1.49 7.25
N ALA A 56 3.77 -1.60 7.71
CA ALA A 56 3.46 -1.79 9.11
C ALA A 56 2.40 -2.89 9.26
N LEU A 57 2.38 -3.53 10.43
CA LEU A 57 1.34 -4.49 10.80
C LEU A 57 0.35 -3.83 11.75
N VAL A 58 -0.92 -4.21 11.62
CA VAL A 58 -1.96 -3.88 12.60
C VAL A 58 -2.14 -5.08 13.52
N TYR A 59 -1.60 -4.98 14.74
CA TYR A 59 -1.61 -6.10 15.68
C TYR A 59 -3.03 -6.52 16.05
N ASP A 60 -3.31 -7.83 16.09
CA ASP A 60 -4.59 -8.36 16.59
C ASP A 60 -4.39 -9.14 17.89
N HIS A 61 -3.60 -10.22 17.83
CA HIS A 61 -3.27 -11.05 18.98
C HIS A 61 -1.94 -11.78 18.77
N SER A 62 -1.51 -12.57 19.75
CA SER A 62 -0.30 -13.40 19.64
C SER A 62 -0.56 -14.83 20.08
N GLU A 63 0.08 -15.76 19.39
CA GLU A 63 0.09 -17.17 19.70
C GLU A 63 1.47 -17.59 20.22
N VAL A 64 1.51 -18.65 21.04
CA VAL A 64 2.77 -19.22 21.53
C VAL A 64 3.15 -20.40 20.64
N ASP A 65 4.36 -20.36 20.09
CA ASP A 65 4.90 -21.44 19.26
C ASP A 65 5.68 -22.44 20.13
N HIS A 66 4.95 -23.29 20.84
CA HIS A 66 5.52 -24.24 21.81
C HIS A 66 6.51 -25.23 21.18
N THR A 67 6.26 -25.66 19.95
CA THR A 67 7.03 -26.71 19.26
C THR A 67 8.00 -26.16 18.22
N GLY A 68 7.91 -24.87 17.90
CA GLY A 68 8.61 -24.25 16.78
C GLY A 68 8.03 -24.62 15.42
N GLU A 69 6.86 -25.27 15.38
CA GLU A 69 6.24 -25.77 14.15
C GLU A 69 5.77 -24.62 13.26
N ILE A 70 5.10 -23.61 13.85
CA ILE A 70 4.65 -22.41 13.14
C ILE A 70 5.88 -21.68 12.57
N SER A 71 6.92 -21.52 13.39
CA SER A 71 8.18 -20.91 12.96
C SER A 71 8.82 -21.62 11.77
N ARG A 72 8.86 -22.96 11.78
CA ARG A 72 9.46 -23.76 10.68
C ARG A 72 8.59 -23.79 9.43
N GLN A 73 7.27 -23.71 9.60
CA GLN A 73 6.33 -23.66 8.49
C GLN A 73 6.46 -22.33 7.73
N HIS A 74 6.48 -21.21 8.45
CA HIS A 74 6.48 -19.87 7.85
C HIS A 74 7.89 -19.35 7.53
N TRP A 75 8.90 -19.74 8.31
CA TRP A 75 10.30 -19.33 8.07
C TRP A 75 11.27 -20.54 8.02
N PRO A 76 11.11 -21.48 7.08
CA PRO A 76 11.92 -22.70 7.00
C PRO A 76 13.41 -22.43 6.81
N GLN A 77 13.78 -21.30 6.20
CA GLN A 77 15.16 -20.91 5.92
C GLN A 77 15.80 -20.05 7.02
N ALA A 78 15.06 -19.69 8.08
CA ALA A 78 15.59 -18.81 9.12
C ALA A 78 16.62 -19.50 10.03
N GLY A 79 16.66 -20.84 10.04
CA GLY A 79 17.56 -21.61 10.92
C GLY A 79 17.30 -21.37 12.42
N LYS A 80 16.12 -20.83 12.76
CA LYS A 80 15.72 -20.46 14.13
C LYS A 80 14.20 -20.61 14.27
N THR A 81 13.77 -20.85 15.52
CA THR A 81 12.37 -20.77 15.93
C THR A 81 12.20 -19.65 16.96
N TRP A 82 10.99 -19.10 17.03
CA TRP A 82 10.62 -18.04 17.98
C TRP A 82 9.61 -18.57 18.98
N LYS A 83 9.45 -17.84 20.10
CA LYS A 83 8.50 -18.23 21.15
C LYS A 83 7.08 -17.74 20.89
N TYR A 84 6.93 -16.58 20.25
CA TYR A 84 5.64 -15.94 20.02
C TYR A 84 5.48 -15.56 18.55
N ILE A 85 4.29 -15.83 18.03
CA ILE A 85 3.85 -15.46 16.69
C ILE A 85 2.80 -14.36 16.84
N LEU A 86 3.06 -13.21 16.21
CA LEU A 86 2.12 -12.11 16.15
C LEU A 86 1.19 -12.37 14.97
N VAL A 87 -0.10 -12.50 15.26
CA VAL A 87 -1.16 -12.58 14.26
C VAL A 87 -1.75 -11.18 14.12
N CYS A 88 -1.65 -10.62 12.91
CA CYS A 88 -2.05 -9.25 12.64
C CYS A 88 -3.32 -9.24 11.78
N SER A 89 -4.20 -8.28 12.02
CA SER A 89 -5.46 -8.15 11.27
C SER A 89 -5.22 -7.65 9.85
N ASP A 90 -4.14 -6.89 9.65
CA ASP A 90 -3.79 -6.32 8.37
C ASP A 90 -2.29 -6.03 8.26
N THR A 91 -1.83 -5.95 7.02
CA THR A 91 -0.56 -5.32 6.65
C THR A 91 -0.90 -4.07 5.88
N ILE A 92 -0.34 -2.93 6.26
CA ILE A 92 -0.60 -1.65 5.59
C ILE A 92 0.71 -1.10 5.02
N PRO A 93 0.67 -0.44 3.85
CA PRO A 93 1.84 0.24 3.36
C PRO A 93 2.10 1.49 4.22
N THR A 94 3.30 2.03 4.07
CA THR A 94 3.65 3.36 4.57
C THR A 94 4.19 4.18 3.41
N ILE A 95 4.19 5.50 3.56
CA ILE A 95 5.10 6.34 2.78
C ILE A 95 6.52 5.90 3.14
N PRO A 96 7.35 5.40 2.20
CA PRO A 96 8.66 4.87 2.52
C PRO A 96 9.52 5.89 3.28
N PHE A 97 10.05 5.49 4.43
CA PHE A 97 10.84 6.37 5.29
C PHE A 97 11.81 5.59 6.19
N SER A 98 12.69 6.32 6.87
CA SER A 98 13.52 5.79 7.95
C SER A 98 13.36 6.67 9.19
N LEU A 99 13.30 6.05 10.37
CA LEU A 99 13.18 6.81 11.63
C LEU A 99 14.38 7.72 11.86
N GLU A 100 15.56 7.36 11.35
CA GLU A 100 16.78 8.15 11.48
C GLU A 100 16.76 9.47 10.70
N ASP A 101 15.89 9.59 9.70
CA ASP A 101 15.78 10.79 8.86
C ASP A 101 14.69 11.75 9.39
N LEU A 102 14.00 11.37 10.47
CA LEU A 102 12.94 12.16 11.08
C LEU A 102 13.44 12.94 12.31
N PRO A 103 12.86 14.12 12.59
CA PRO A 103 13.20 14.92 13.78
C PRO A 103 12.52 14.36 15.04
N LEU A 104 12.96 13.18 15.49
CA LEU A 104 12.39 12.47 16.64
C LEU A 104 13.13 12.79 17.94
N SER A 105 12.39 12.76 19.05
CA SER A 105 12.91 12.94 20.41
C SER A 105 13.81 11.78 20.86
N ASN A 106 13.59 10.57 20.33
CA ASN A 106 14.38 9.38 20.66
C ASN A 106 15.09 8.76 19.45
N ASN A 107 16.13 7.96 19.75
CA ASN A 107 16.83 7.17 18.76
C ASN A 107 16.29 5.73 18.69
N TYR A 108 15.70 5.38 17.55
CA TYR A 108 15.09 4.07 17.30
C TYR A 108 15.96 3.13 16.43
N ALA A 109 17.22 3.48 16.17
CA ALA A 109 18.16 2.70 15.36
C ALA A 109 18.78 1.49 16.09
N GLY A 110 18.56 1.40 17.41
CA GLY A 110 19.16 0.39 18.28
C GLY A 110 18.70 -1.05 18.00
N GLN A 111 19.35 -2.01 18.66
CA GLN A 111 19.07 -3.45 18.52
C GLN A 111 17.88 -3.94 19.37
N THR A 112 17.47 -3.18 20.39
CA THR A 112 16.30 -3.47 21.21
C THR A 112 15.10 -3.78 20.31
N ASN A 113 14.38 -4.87 20.52
CA ASN A 113 13.30 -5.29 19.62
C ASN A 113 12.28 -6.19 20.34
N PRO A 114 11.00 -5.78 20.47
CA PRO A 114 10.39 -4.50 20.07
C PRO A 114 10.94 -3.28 20.83
N LEU A 115 10.64 -2.06 20.35
CA LEU A 115 10.83 -0.80 21.10
C LEU A 115 9.60 0.08 20.90
N ALA A 116 9.05 0.55 22.00
CA ALA A 116 7.93 1.48 21.99
C ALA A 116 8.36 2.83 21.42
N ILE A 117 7.52 3.37 20.54
CA ILE A 117 7.62 4.75 20.06
C ILE A 117 6.89 5.64 21.08
N THR A 118 7.49 6.76 21.48
CA THR A 118 6.82 7.71 22.37
C THR A 118 5.63 8.38 21.69
N GLN A 119 4.68 8.88 22.50
CA GLN A 119 3.53 9.58 21.96
C GLN A 119 3.91 10.83 21.13
N GLU A 120 4.97 11.52 21.51
CA GLU A 120 5.52 12.67 20.77
C GLU A 120 6.02 12.26 19.38
N ASP A 121 6.84 11.21 19.31
CA ASP A 121 7.40 10.74 18.04
C ASP A 121 6.34 10.07 17.16
N GLU A 122 5.35 9.41 17.78
CA GLU A 122 4.20 8.86 17.08
C GLU A 122 3.39 9.94 16.35
N ALA A 123 3.27 11.15 16.92
CA ALA A 123 2.61 12.26 16.24
C ALA A 123 3.31 12.62 14.91
N VAL A 124 4.65 12.60 14.88
CA VAL A 124 5.44 12.83 13.66
C VAL A 124 5.31 11.68 12.66
N ILE A 125 5.43 10.45 13.13
CA ILE A 125 5.43 9.25 12.29
C ILE A 125 4.05 8.97 11.70
N SER A 126 2.98 9.36 12.39
CA SER A 126 1.60 9.08 11.97
C SER A 126 1.31 9.53 10.53
N ALA A 127 1.88 10.64 10.07
CA ALA A 127 1.71 11.13 8.70
C ALA A 127 2.16 10.14 7.61
N TYR A 128 3.11 9.25 7.93
CA TYR A 128 3.65 8.25 7.00
C TYR A 128 2.82 6.97 6.93
N VAL A 129 1.87 6.77 7.86
CA VAL A 129 1.04 5.56 7.90
C VAL A 129 -0.14 5.71 6.94
N TRP A 130 -0.41 4.67 6.15
CA TRP A 130 -1.53 4.67 5.19
C TRP A 130 -2.86 5.04 5.88
N GLY A 131 -3.63 5.91 5.21
CA GLY A 131 -4.91 6.39 5.70
C GLY A 131 -4.88 7.51 6.73
N ARG A 132 -3.69 7.99 7.13
CA ARG A 132 -3.58 9.17 8.03
C ARG A 132 -3.64 10.49 7.29
N LEU A 133 -3.01 10.58 6.13
CA LEU A 133 -3.18 11.67 5.16
C LEU A 133 -3.81 11.12 3.89
N THR A 134 -4.55 11.95 3.15
CA THR A 134 -5.25 11.53 1.94
C THR A 134 -5.17 12.59 0.84
N GLY A 135 -5.43 12.18 -0.41
CA GLY A 135 -5.60 13.09 -1.54
C GLY A 135 -4.44 14.09 -1.72
N TYR A 136 -4.79 15.37 -1.78
CA TYR A 136 -3.82 16.46 -1.95
C TYR A 136 -2.88 16.63 -0.77
N GLU A 137 -3.35 16.48 0.46
CA GLU A 137 -2.51 16.64 1.66
C GLU A 137 -1.37 15.61 1.69
N LEU A 138 -1.68 14.35 1.38
CA LEU A 138 -0.67 13.29 1.24
C LEU A 138 0.37 13.64 0.16
N ARG A 139 -0.11 14.03 -1.02
CA ARG A 139 0.76 14.36 -2.16
C ARG A 139 1.60 15.60 -1.92
N ASP A 140 1.04 16.64 -1.35
CA ASP A 140 1.73 17.91 -1.14
C ASP A 140 2.76 17.79 -0.01
N THR A 141 2.53 16.88 0.95
CA THR A 141 3.48 16.57 2.02
C THR A 141 4.67 15.73 1.52
N PHE A 142 4.43 14.68 0.74
CA PHE A 142 5.48 13.70 0.37
C PHE A 142 5.94 13.76 -1.09
N GLY A 143 5.25 14.54 -1.92
CA GLY A 143 5.45 14.57 -3.36
C GLY A 143 4.84 13.35 -4.09
N PRO A 144 4.62 13.48 -5.41
CA PRO A 144 3.98 12.43 -6.20
C PRO A 144 4.83 11.15 -6.33
N SER A 145 6.16 11.25 -6.23
CA SER A 145 7.05 10.09 -6.41
C SER A 145 6.93 9.09 -5.27
N LEU A 146 6.99 9.54 -4.01
CA LEU A 146 6.84 8.66 -2.85
C LEU A 146 5.43 8.07 -2.76
N VAL A 147 4.39 8.87 -3.06
CA VAL A 147 3.02 8.36 -3.12
C VAL A 147 2.89 7.25 -4.17
N LYS A 148 3.47 7.42 -5.37
CA LYS A 148 3.50 6.36 -6.39
C LYS A 148 4.19 5.08 -5.89
N GLU A 149 5.29 5.21 -5.17
CA GLU A 149 5.98 4.05 -4.58
C GLU A 149 5.11 3.34 -3.53
N THR A 150 4.41 4.10 -2.67
CA THR A 150 3.44 3.56 -1.70
C THR A 150 2.31 2.81 -2.39
N LEU A 151 1.77 3.32 -3.51
CA LEU A 151 0.76 2.62 -4.30
C LEU A 151 1.28 1.29 -4.85
N GLY A 152 2.53 1.26 -5.30
CA GLY A 152 3.19 0.01 -5.69
C GLY A 152 3.29 -0.99 -4.53
N ASN A 153 3.58 -0.52 -3.31
CA ASN A 153 3.61 -1.35 -2.11
C ASN A 153 2.21 -1.83 -1.69
N TYR A 154 1.19 -0.98 -1.84
CA TYR A 154 -0.22 -1.34 -1.63
C TYR A 154 -0.63 -2.53 -2.51
N ASP A 155 -0.23 -2.52 -3.78
CA ASP A 155 -0.55 -3.57 -4.75
C ASP A 155 0.05 -4.94 -4.38
N VAL A 156 1.22 -4.96 -3.73
CA VAL A 156 1.88 -6.21 -3.31
C VAL A 156 1.19 -6.83 -2.09
N ILE A 157 0.69 -5.99 -1.19
CA ILE A 157 -0.05 -6.45 0.00
C ILE A 157 -1.44 -6.97 -0.39
N THR A 158 -2.08 -6.30 -1.35
CA THR A 158 -3.42 -6.66 -1.79
C THR A 158 -3.37 -7.98 -2.57
N HIS A 159 -3.49 -9.09 -1.84
CA HIS A 159 -3.43 -10.41 -2.42
C HIS A 159 -4.55 -10.66 -3.43
N PRO A 160 -4.28 -11.49 -4.46
CA PRO A 160 -5.24 -11.83 -5.51
C PRO A 160 -6.41 -12.72 -5.04
N GLU A 161 -6.67 -12.85 -3.73
CA GLU A 161 -7.76 -13.66 -3.20
C GLU A 161 -9.13 -12.97 -3.29
N LYS A 162 -9.54 -12.67 -4.53
CA LYS A 162 -10.85 -12.14 -4.93
C LYS A 162 -11.24 -10.80 -4.27
N PRO A 163 -12.01 -9.95 -4.97
CA PRO A 163 -12.49 -8.71 -4.36
C PRO A 163 -13.37 -9.03 -3.14
N LYS A 164 -13.07 -8.40 -2.01
CA LYS A 164 -13.82 -8.58 -0.75
C LYS A 164 -15.27 -8.15 -0.97
N LYS A 165 -16.19 -9.12 -1.07
CA LYS A 165 -17.63 -8.86 -1.22
C LYS A 165 -18.22 -8.37 0.10
N ILE A 166 -18.95 -7.27 0.05
CA ILE A 166 -19.79 -6.78 1.14
C ILE A 166 -21.21 -7.27 0.84
N ILE A 167 -21.73 -8.15 1.70
CA ILE A 167 -23.08 -8.68 1.54
C ILE A 167 -24.06 -7.61 2.03
N VAL A 168 -24.66 -6.88 1.08
CA VAL A 168 -25.81 -6.00 1.35
C VAL A 168 -27.08 -6.79 0.95
N PRO A 169 -28.18 -6.74 1.74
CA PRO A 169 -29.36 -7.57 1.50
C PRO A 169 -30.04 -7.38 0.13
N GLU A 170 -29.77 -6.26 -0.55
CA GLU A 170 -30.46 -5.86 -1.79
C GLU A 170 -29.55 -5.89 -3.04
N HIS A 171 -28.23 -5.79 -2.89
CA HIS A 171 -27.26 -5.85 -4.00
C HIS A 171 -25.88 -6.33 -3.54
N GLU A 172 -25.09 -6.88 -4.46
CA GLU A 172 -23.68 -7.16 -4.18
C GLU A 172 -22.88 -5.85 -4.21
N GLU A 173 -22.23 -5.52 -3.10
CA GLU A 173 -21.20 -4.47 -3.06
C GLU A 173 -19.81 -5.09 -2.97
N PHE A 174 -18.82 -4.39 -3.51
CA PHE A 174 -17.41 -4.77 -3.40
C PHE A 174 -16.71 -3.71 -2.56
N PHE A 175 -15.86 -4.16 -1.64
CA PHE A 175 -14.97 -3.26 -0.91
C PHE A 175 -14.08 -2.51 -1.90
N ARG A 176 -13.94 -1.20 -1.66
CA ARG A 176 -13.05 -0.30 -2.38
C ARG A 176 -12.31 0.52 -1.34
N ASP A 177 -11.00 0.61 -1.44
CA ASP A 177 -10.24 1.53 -0.62
C ASP A 177 -10.38 2.95 -1.21
N PRO A 178 -11.14 3.86 -0.57
CA PRO A 178 -11.24 5.23 -1.05
C PRO A 178 -9.88 5.94 -1.08
N LEU A 179 -8.93 5.55 -0.21
CA LEU A 179 -7.60 6.13 -0.14
C LEU A 179 -6.79 5.84 -1.40
N LEU A 180 -6.95 4.65 -1.98
CA LEU A 180 -6.31 4.27 -3.24
C LEU A 180 -6.79 5.17 -4.38
N SER A 181 -8.11 5.33 -4.53
CA SER A 181 -8.71 6.20 -5.55
C SER A 181 -8.26 7.66 -5.38
N GLU A 182 -8.33 8.20 -4.17
CA GLU A 182 -7.95 9.59 -3.90
C GLU A 182 -6.45 9.84 -4.09
N SER A 183 -5.60 8.87 -3.73
CA SER A 183 -4.15 8.96 -3.95
C SER A 183 -3.81 8.93 -5.44
N LEU A 184 -4.47 8.08 -6.24
CA LEU A 184 -4.31 8.08 -7.69
C LEU A 184 -4.74 9.40 -8.32
N LYS A 185 -5.90 9.94 -7.92
CA LYS A 185 -6.35 11.26 -8.39
C LYS A 185 -5.34 12.35 -8.04
N SER A 186 -4.79 12.34 -6.83
CA SER A 186 -3.88 13.40 -6.39
C SER A 186 -2.56 13.39 -7.17
N ILE A 187 -1.93 12.23 -7.40
CA ILE A 187 -0.65 12.16 -8.15
C ILE A 187 -0.79 12.66 -9.60
N TYR A 188 -1.99 12.57 -10.19
CA TYR A 188 -2.29 13.11 -11.52
C TYR A 188 -2.86 14.52 -11.50
N ASP A 189 -2.99 15.14 -10.33
CA ASP A 189 -3.64 16.43 -10.14
C ASP A 189 -5.07 16.46 -10.71
N HIS A 190 -5.80 15.35 -10.52
CA HIS A 190 -7.15 15.13 -11.04
C HIS A 190 -7.23 15.31 -12.57
N ARG A 191 -6.14 15.03 -13.29
CA ARG A 191 -6.13 15.03 -14.76
C ARG A 191 -6.54 13.68 -15.30
N CYS A 192 -7.35 13.70 -16.35
CA CYS A 192 -7.71 12.48 -17.07
C CYS A 192 -6.46 11.86 -17.69
N GLN A 193 -6.21 10.58 -17.44
CA GLN A 193 -5.06 9.87 -17.99
C GLN A 193 -5.15 9.62 -19.50
N VAL A 194 -6.35 9.66 -20.09
CA VAL A 194 -6.56 9.46 -21.53
C VAL A 194 -6.33 10.75 -22.31
N CYS A 195 -6.95 11.88 -21.90
CA CYS A 195 -6.90 13.12 -22.66
C CYS A 195 -6.21 14.31 -21.97
N GLY A 196 -5.76 14.16 -20.73
CA GLY A 196 -5.08 15.21 -19.96
C GLY A 196 -6.00 16.34 -19.45
N MET A 197 -7.32 16.24 -19.64
CA MET A 197 -8.29 17.25 -19.19
C MET A 197 -8.11 17.54 -17.70
N ASN A 198 -7.97 18.83 -17.37
CA ASN A 198 -7.87 19.34 -16.00
C ASN A 198 -9.04 20.30 -15.72
N PHE A 199 -10.00 19.87 -14.90
CA PHE A 199 -11.16 20.70 -14.55
C PHE A 199 -10.78 21.94 -13.73
N ARG A 200 -9.70 21.89 -12.95
CA ARG A 200 -9.24 23.00 -12.11
C ARG A 200 -8.91 24.24 -12.93
N ILE A 201 -8.37 24.09 -14.15
CA ILE A 201 -8.01 25.24 -15.00
C ILE A 201 -9.23 26.10 -15.35
N LYS A 202 -10.39 25.47 -15.54
CA LYS A 202 -11.61 26.16 -15.99
C LYS A 202 -12.55 26.52 -14.86
N TYR A 203 -12.66 25.64 -13.86
CA TYR A 203 -13.66 25.74 -12.80
C TYR A 203 -13.07 25.99 -11.41
N GLU A 204 -11.74 26.13 -11.32
CA GLU A 204 -10.99 26.31 -10.07
C GLU A 204 -11.16 25.15 -9.07
N GLU A 205 -11.77 24.04 -9.49
CA GLU A 205 -12.03 22.86 -8.68
C GLU A 205 -11.37 21.61 -9.31
N PRO A 206 -10.53 20.87 -8.57
CA PRO A 206 -10.01 19.59 -9.05
C PRO A 206 -11.13 18.55 -9.15
N PHE A 207 -11.26 17.89 -10.30
CA PHE A 207 -12.27 16.85 -10.47
C PHE A 207 -11.85 15.78 -11.48
N ALA A 208 -11.94 14.53 -11.04
CA ALA A 208 -11.80 13.34 -11.88
C ALA A 208 -12.51 12.16 -11.21
N GLU A 209 -12.89 11.18 -12.02
CA GLU A 209 -13.47 9.92 -11.59
C GLU A 209 -12.43 8.81 -11.74
N THR A 210 -12.54 7.74 -10.96
CA THR A 210 -11.72 6.54 -11.15
C THR A 210 -12.53 5.43 -11.78
N HIS A 211 -11.91 4.68 -12.67
CA HIS A 211 -12.50 3.54 -13.34
C HIS A 211 -11.59 2.32 -13.15
N HIS A 212 -12.17 1.20 -12.73
CA HIS A 212 -11.46 -0.08 -12.73
C HIS A 212 -11.40 -0.65 -14.14
N ILE A 213 -10.20 -0.93 -14.66
CA ILE A 213 -9.98 -1.51 -15.99
C ILE A 213 -10.70 -2.87 -16.10
N ASP A 214 -10.35 -3.78 -15.19
CA ASP A 214 -11.07 -5.01 -14.94
C ASP A 214 -12.08 -4.76 -13.82
N SER A 215 -13.37 -4.89 -14.13
CA SER A 215 -14.41 -4.60 -13.14
C SER A 215 -14.34 -5.55 -11.95
N LEU A 216 -14.59 -5.03 -10.74
CA LEU A 216 -14.63 -5.84 -9.51
C LEU A 216 -15.70 -6.94 -9.59
N SER A 217 -16.83 -6.66 -10.25
CA SER A 217 -17.89 -7.65 -10.50
C SER A 217 -17.44 -8.84 -11.35
N SER A 218 -16.45 -8.64 -12.22
CA SER A 218 -15.85 -9.69 -13.05
C SER A 218 -14.61 -10.31 -12.41
N GLY A 219 -14.31 -9.99 -11.14
CA GLY A 219 -13.16 -10.52 -10.41
C GLY A 219 -11.90 -9.66 -10.48
N GLY A 220 -11.98 -8.44 -11.02
CA GLY A 220 -10.89 -7.46 -10.95
C GLY A 220 -10.53 -7.12 -9.50
N LEU A 221 -9.27 -6.75 -9.27
CA LEU A 221 -8.74 -6.40 -7.94
C LEU A 221 -8.80 -4.88 -7.72
N ASP A 222 -8.96 -4.47 -6.47
CA ASP A 222 -8.88 -3.07 -6.08
C ASP A 222 -7.43 -2.67 -5.80
N VAL A 223 -6.65 -2.57 -6.89
CA VAL A 223 -5.21 -2.27 -6.90
C VAL A 223 -4.91 -1.13 -7.86
N SER A 224 -3.81 -0.41 -7.63
CA SER A 224 -3.44 0.77 -8.41
C SER A 224 -3.34 0.45 -9.90
N LYS A 225 -2.72 -0.68 -10.26
CA LYS A 225 -2.59 -1.16 -11.65
C LYS A 225 -3.90 -1.58 -12.32
N ASN A 226 -5.00 -1.62 -11.59
CA ASN A 226 -6.33 -1.89 -12.15
C ASN A 226 -7.21 -0.63 -12.15
N ILE A 227 -6.70 0.54 -11.76
CA ILE A 227 -7.49 1.77 -11.66
C ILE A 227 -6.89 2.84 -12.56
N ILE A 228 -7.76 3.55 -13.27
CA ILE A 228 -7.38 4.74 -14.03
C ILE A 228 -8.17 5.96 -13.57
N VAL A 229 -7.53 7.13 -13.64
CA VAL A 229 -8.15 8.44 -13.41
C VAL A 229 -8.66 8.98 -14.74
N THR A 230 -9.95 9.29 -14.81
CA THR A 230 -10.67 9.67 -16.02
C THR A 230 -11.51 10.92 -15.82
N CYS A 231 -11.76 11.68 -16.89
CA CYS A 231 -12.83 12.68 -16.86
C CYS A 231 -14.19 11.99 -17.04
N PRO A 232 -15.32 12.65 -16.70
CA PRO A 232 -16.66 12.09 -16.87
C PRO A 232 -16.97 11.59 -18.29
N ASN A 233 -16.42 12.29 -19.29
CA ASN A 233 -16.63 11.91 -20.69
C ASN A 233 -15.95 10.57 -21.01
N HIS A 234 -14.66 10.40 -20.64
CA HIS A 234 -13.94 9.15 -20.87
C HIS A 234 -14.51 8.03 -20.02
N HIS A 235 -14.82 8.29 -18.74
CA HIS A 235 -15.44 7.30 -17.88
C HIS A 235 -16.74 6.77 -18.48
N ARG A 236 -17.62 7.68 -18.93
CA ARG A 236 -18.91 7.30 -19.52
C ARG A 236 -18.75 6.59 -20.87
N ILE A 237 -17.87 7.06 -21.74
CA ILE A 237 -17.74 6.47 -23.08
C ILE A 237 -17.11 5.08 -23.02
N ILE A 238 -16.08 4.86 -22.18
CA ILE A 238 -15.47 3.54 -21.94
C ILE A 238 -16.54 2.53 -21.53
N HIS A 239 -17.36 2.88 -20.53
CA HIS A 239 -18.46 2.03 -20.09
C HIS A 239 -19.51 1.79 -21.19
N LYS A 240 -19.91 2.84 -21.91
CA LYS A 240 -20.99 2.76 -22.92
C LYS A 240 -20.57 1.92 -24.13
N THR A 241 -19.31 1.96 -24.52
CA THR A 241 -18.81 1.25 -25.70
C THR A 241 -18.15 -0.07 -25.37
N HIS A 242 -17.99 -0.42 -24.09
CA HIS A 242 -17.18 -1.56 -23.65
C HIS A 242 -15.77 -1.51 -24.25
N ALA A 243 -15.11 -0.36 -24.16
CA ALA A 243 -13.76 -0.20 -24.69
C ALA A 243 -12.78 -1.15 -23.98
N GLU A 244 -11.93 -1.84 -24.75
CA GLU A 244 -10.96 -2.80 -24.22
C GLU A 244 -9.65 -2.10 -23.89
N PHE A 245 -9.06 -2.40 -22.73
CA PHE A 245 -7.75 -1.85 -22.36
C PHE A 245 -6.62 -2.81 -22.75
N ASP A 246 -5.65 -2.32 -23.50
CA ASP A 246 -4.43 -3.05 -23.85
C ASP A 246 -3.33 -2.70 -22.84
N HIS A 247 -3.13 -3.56 -21.83
CA HIS A 247 -2.14 -3.32 -20.76
C HIS A 247 -0.71 -3.18 -21.27
N ALA A 248 -0.34 -3.90 -22.34
CA ALA A 248 1.01 -3.82 -22.89
C ALA A 248 1.27 -2.48 -23.58
N LYS A 249 0.23 -1.92 -24.21
CA LYS A 249 0.32 -0.64 -24.91
C LYS A 249 -0.17 0.56 -24.09
N LEU A 250 -0.80 0.34 -22.93
CA LEU A 250 -1.43 1.36 -22.10
C LEU A 250 -2.37 2.26 -22.92
N LEU A 251 -3.32 1.64 -23.63
CA LEU A 251 -4.31 2.33 -24.46
C LEU A 251 -5.67 1.64 -24.44
N TYR A 252 -6.73 2.40 -24.70
CA TYR A 252 -8.07 1.88 -24.96
C TYR A 252 -8.30 1.66 -26.46
N LYS A 253 -8.92 0.53 -26.80
CA LYS A 253 -9.44 0.21 -28.13
C LYS A 253 -10.95 0.26 -28.10
N TYR A 254 -11.52 1.11 -28.95
CA TYR A 254 -12.97 1.26 -29.07
C TYR A 254 -13.51 0.40 -30.23
N PRO A 255 -14.79 -0.02 -30.19
CA PRO A 255 -15.38 -0.86 -31.23
C PRO A 255 -15.38 -0.24 -32.65
N ASN A 256 -15.27 1.09 -32.74
CA ASN A 256 -15.18 1.80 -34.01
C ASN A 256 -13.75 1.85 -34.59
N GLY A 257 -12.77 1.20 -33.95
CA GLY A 257 -11.37 1.17 -34.36
C GLY A 257 -10.54 2.36 -33.86
N LEU A 258 -11.11 3.28 -33.07
CA LEU A 258 -10.33 4.31 -32.40
C LEU A 258 -9.42 3.69 -31.34
N GLU A 259 -8.18 4.13 -31.28
CA GLU A 259 -7.24 3.80 -30.20
C GLU A 259 -6.83 5.09 -29.48
N GLU A 260 -6.98 5.13 -28.15
CA GLU A 260 -6.56 6.27 -27.32
C GLU A 260 -5.54 5.80 -26.27
N ARG A 261 -4.29 6.23 -26.44
CA ARG A 261 -3.21 5.95 -25.50
C ARG A 261 -3.34 6.83 -24.26
N LEU A 262 -2.98 6.29 -23.10
CA LEU A 262 -2.83 7.09 -21.89
C LEU A 262 -1.72 8.14 -22.11
N VAL A 263 -2.07 9.41 -21.97
CA VAL A 263 -1.13 10.54 -21.98
C VAL A 263 -0.44 10.74 -20.63
N LEU A 264 -0.99 10.15 -19.55
CA LEU A 264 -0.40 10.11 -18.22
C LEU A 264 -0.45 8.67 -17.71
N ALA A 265 0.70 8.02 -17.51
CA ALA A 265 0.74 6.57 -17.23
C ALA A 265 1.74 6.17 -16.13
N ASP A 266 2.39 7.13 -15.47
CA ASP A 266 3.52 6.89 -14.56
C ASP A 266 3.31 5.78 -13.52
N HIS A 267 2.11 5.62 -12.95
CA HIS A 267 1.87 4.63 -11.90
C HIS A 267 1.88 3.18 -12.43
N PHE A 268 1.58 2.97 -13.71
CA PHE A 268 1.68 1.65 -14.34
C PHE A 268 3.14 1.19 -14.52
N GLU A 269 4.06 2.15 -14.65
CA GLU A 269 5.48 1.89 -14.83
C GLU A 269 6.18 1.58 -13.49
N GLN A 270 5.57 1.99 -12.38
CA GLN A 270 6.11 1.74 -11.05
C GLN A 270 6.07 0.24 -10.70
N LYS A 271 7.20 -0.26 -10.23
CA LYS A 271 7.31 -1.60 -9.63
C LYS A 271 7.73 -1.43 -8.17
N SER A 272 6.96 -2.03 -7.26
CA SER A 272 7.48 -2.25 -5.91
C SER A 272 8.71 -3.14 -6.01
N SER A 273 9.70 -2.86 -5.18
CA SER A 273 10.88 -3.73 -5.03
C SER A 273 10.56 -5.03 -4.27
N TRP A 274 9.32 -5.20 -3.83
CA TRP A 274 8.79 -6.40 -3.18
C TRP A 274 7.90 -7.25 -4.10
N ALA A 275 7.64 -6.79 -5.34
CA ALA A 275 6.87 -7.50 -6.36
C ALA A 275 7.68 -8.56 -7.11
#